data_AF-A0A511MGF5-F1
#
_entry.id   AF-A0A511MGF5-F1
#
_cell.length_a   1.000
_cell.length_b   1.000
_cell.length_c   1.000
_cell.angle_alpha   90.00
_cell.angle_beta   90.00
_cell.angle_gamma   90.00
#
_symmetry.space_group_name_H-M   'P 1'
#
loop_
_entity.id
_entity.type
_entity.pdbx_description
1 polymer ?
#
loop_
_entity_poly.entity_id
_entity_poly.type
_entity_poly.pdbx_seq_one_letter_code
_entity_poly.pdbx_strand_id
1 'polypeptide(L)'
;MAIKTFVLTQSSWGGEYFIAGFRGIDEIRQSDHAPDVELYVQYDETQLNQISRVQLFTTGHLVADRPDNGRVLGKVRAQGDWAYLYYQASPASTGYVEKALVVTGSVWTLDVYVPGFVGVDEMRQVDEWGGVELHIRQDLQRLAEVDHIKLNGYTQDPPTIDRVELGVVRSPFWGNRNVYYTKERVAPPSPTT
;
A
#
# COMPACT_ATOMS: atom_id res chain seq x y z
N MET A 1 19.87 13.64 7.47
CA MET A 1 19.37 12.27 7.16
C MET A 1 18.14 12.46 6.30
N ALA A 2 18.08 11.88 5.10
CA ALA A 2 16.97 12.06 4.15
C ALA A 2 16.13 10.80 3.91
N ILE A 3 16.50 9.69 4.57
CA ILE A 3 15.75 8.44 4.48
C ILE A 3 14.68 8.42 5.55
N LYS A 4 13.44 8.15 5.15
CA LYS A 4 12.28 7.96 6.02
C LYS A 4 11.62 6.62 5.75
N THR A 5 10.80 6.18 6.71
CA THR A 5 10.06 4.93 6.64
C THR A 5 8.57 5.20 6.77
N PHE A 6 7.75 4.53 5.96
CA PHE A 6 6.31 4.42 6.18
C PHE A 6 5.89 2.96 6.20
N VAL A 7 4.74 2.67 6.79
CA VAL A 7 4.21 1.31 6.87
C VAL A 7 3.15 1.11 5.79
N LEU A 8 3.32 0.05 5.02
CA LEU A 8 2.35 -0.40 4.03
C LEU A 8 1.72 -1.70 4.55
N THR A 9 0.43 -1.68 4.85
CA THR A 9 -0.32 -2.89 5.18
C THR A 9 -0.91 -3.46 3.90
N GLN A 10 -0.65 -4.73 3.62
CA GLN A 10 -1.24 -5.38 2.46
C GLN A 10 -1.39 -6.86 2.69
N SER A 11 -2.16 -7.49 1.82
CA SER A 11 -2.27 -8.94 1.85
C SER A 11 -0.95 -9.62 1.52
N SER A 12 -0.60 -10.70 2.23
CA SER A 12 0.63 -11.44 1.97
C SER A 12 0.70 -12.04 0.57
N TRP A 13 -0.39 -12.13 -0.19
CA TRP A 13 -0.39 -12.67 -1.57
C TRP A 13 0.53 -11.93 -2.53
N GLY A 14 0.78 -10.66 -2.25
CA GLY A 14 1.52 -9.78 -3.14
C GLY A 14 0.67 -8.58 -3.54
N GLY A 15 1.30 -7.71 -4.32
CA GLY A 15 0.76 -6.41 -4.65
C GLY A 15 1.73 -5.62 -5.50
N GLU A 16 1.28 -4.50 -6.03
CA GLU A 16 2.11 -3.60 -6.82
C GLU A 16 1.94 -2.17 -6.32
N TYR A 17 3.07 -1.48 -6.19
CA TYR A 17 3.15 -0.14 -5.61
C TYR A 17 4.10 0.71 -6.43
N PHE A 18 3.80 2.00 -6.56
CA PHE A 18 4.71 2.95 -7.18
C PHE A 18 5.13 3.98 -6.14
N ILE A 19 6.38 3.88 -5.71
CA ILE A 19 6.87 4.55 -4.51
C ILE A 19 7.97 5.53 -4.92
N ALA A 20 7.73 6.81 -4.66
CA ALA A 20 8.69 7.89 -4.90
C ALA A 20 9.87 7.79 -3.92
N GLY A 21 11.10 7.93 -4.43
CA GLY A 21 12.32 7.87 -3.64
C GLY A 21 12.61 6.49 -3.03
N PHE A 22 11.92 5.43 -3.44
CA PHE A 22 12.04 4.10 -2.85
C PHE A 22 13.50 3.64 -2.72
N ARG A 23 13.86 3.18 -1.52
CA ARG A 23 15.18 2.62 -1.21
C ARG A 23 15.14 1.12 -0.94
N GLY A 24 14.06 0.65 -0.32
CA GLY A 24 13.92 -0.74 0.04
C GLY A 24 12.76 -0.96 1.01
N ILE A 25 12.66 -2.19 1.48
CA ILE A 25 11.77 -2.58 2.56
C ILE A 25 12.69 -3.18 3.62
N ASP A 26 12.71 -2.57 4.80
CA ASP A 26 13.63 -2.96 5.87
C ASP A 26 13.13 -4.16 6.66
N GLU A 27 11.82 -4.17 6.89
CA GLU A 27 11.19 -5.08 7.81
C GLU A 27 9.82 -5.50 7.29
N ILE A 28 9.47 -6.74 7.60
CA ILE A 28 8.15 -7.30 7.43
C ILE A 28 7.64 -7.81 8.77
N ARG A 29 6.38 -7.51 9.08
CA ARG A 29 5.66 -8.10 10.20
C ARG A 29 4.37 -8.73 9.71
N GLN A 30 4.00 -9.86 10.30
CA GLN A 30 2.65 -10.37 10.15
C GLN A 30 1.73 -9.43 10.94
N SER A 31 0.66 -8.93 10.33
CA SER A 31 -0.35 -8.17 11.06
C SER A 31 -1.19 -9.12 11.94
N ASP A 32 -1.92 -8.54 12.88
CA ASP A 32 -2.89 -9.30 13.71
C ASP A 32 -4.07 -9.85 12.88
N HIS A 33 -4.22 -9.39 11.64
CA HIS A 33 -5.27 -9.81 10.72
C HIS A 33 -4.68 -10.61 9.56
N ALA A 34 -4.39 -11.89 9.80
CA ALA A 34 -3.98 -12.80 8.72
C ALA A 34 -5.02 -12.83 7.58
N PRO A 35 -4.60 -12.78 6.30
CA PRO A 35 -3.23 -12.99 5.80
C PRO A 35 -2.41 -11.71 5.61
N ASP A 36 -2.75 -10.60 6.26
CA ASP A 36 -2.12 -9.30 5.98
C ASP A 36 -0.77 -9.13 6.68
N VAL A 37 0.09 -8.32 6.06
CA VAL A 37 1.46 -8.04 6.49
C VAL A 37 1.71 -6.54 6.48
N GLU A 38 2.53 -6.10 7.42
CA GLU A 38 3.06 -4.74 7.48
C GLU A 38 4.47 -4.71 6.88
N LEU A 39 4.70 -3.78 5.97
CA LEU A 39 5.96 -3.59 5.28
C LEU A 39 6.52 -2.22 5.65
N TYR A 40 7.72 -2.20 6.21
CA TYR A 40 8.39 -0.97 6.63
C TYR A 40 9.22 -0.47 5.45
N VAL A 41 8.58 0.35 4.62
CA VAL A 41 9.12 0.83 3.34
C VAL A 41 10.00 2.06 3.57
N GLN A 42 11.26 1.98 3.15
CA GLN A 42 12.18 3.11 3.14
C GLN A 42 12.08 3.93 1.84
N TYR A 43 12.13 5.25 1.98
CA TYR A 43 12.23 6.19 0.87
C TYR A 43 13.17 7.36 1.17
N ASP A 44 13.81 7.89 0.13
CA ASP A 44 14.71 9.04 0.17
C ASP A 44 13.96 10.30 -0.29
N GLU A 45 13.80 11.25 0.64
CA GLU A 45 13.12 12.52 0.41
C GLU A 45 13.83 13.41 -0.62
N THR A 46 15.12 13.17 -0.88
CA THR A 46 15.86 13.91 -1.91
C THR A 46 15.68 13.32 -3.31
N GLN A 47 15.08 12.13 -3.44
CA GLN A 47 14.90 11.42 -4.71
C GLN A 47 13.42 11.20 -5.06
N LEU A 48 12.53 12.07 -4.59
CA LEU A 48 11.08 11.93 -4.80
C LEU A 48 10.63 12.09 -6.26
N ASN A 49 11.50 12.58 -7.14
CA ASN A 49 11.26 12.59 -8.58
C ASN A 49 11.57 11.23 -9.26
N GLN A 50 12.12 10.26 -8.52
CA GLN A 50 12.40 8.92 -9.00
C GLN A 50 11.36 7.98 -8.42
N ILE A 51 10.43 7.53 -9.26
CA ILE A 51 9.38 6.58 -8.86
C ILE A 51 9.85 5.17 -9.18
N SER A 52 9.83 4.29 -8.19
CA SER A 52 10.06 2.85 -8.40
C SER A 52 8.73 2.12 -8.41
N ARG A 53 8.53 1.26 -9.40
CA ARG A 53 7.55 0.19 -9.35
C ARG A 53 8.09 -0.91 -8.43
N VAL A 54 7.38 -1.21 -7.37
CA VAL A 54 7.69 -2.22 -6.37
C VAL A 54 6.62 -3.29 -6.45
N GLN A 55 7.01 -4.50 -6.87
CA GLN A 55 6.11 -5.63 -6.94
C GLN A 55 6.42 -6.60 -5.82
N LEU A 56 5.38 -7.06 -5.15
CA LEU A 56 5.40 -8.05 -4.10
C LEU A 56 4.77 -9.33 -4.60
N PHE A 57 5.36 -10.45 -4.26
CA PHE A 57 4.85 -11.76 -4.63
C PHE A 57 5.23 -12.77 -3.56
N THR A 58 4.32 -13.70 -3.31
CA THR A 58 4.58 -14.89 -2.51
C THR A 58 4.99 -16.04 -3.38
N THR A 59 5.94 -16.82 -2.89
CA THR A 59 6.24 -18.15 -3.44
C THR A 59 5.96 -19.20 -2.38
N GLY A 60 6.00 -20.48 -2.77
CA GLY A 60 5.78 -21.61 -1.87
C GLY A 60 6.79 -21.68 -0.71
N HIS A 61 6.84 -22.83 -0.04
CA HIS A 61 7.61 -23.01 1.21
C HIS A 61 9.13 -22.90 1.06
N LEU A 62 9.66 -22.84 -0.17
CA LEU A 62 11.09 -22.89 -0.45
C LEU A 62 11.60 -21.55 -0.96
N VAL A 63 12.75 -21.11 -0.41
CA VAL A 63 13.47 -19.92 -0.90
C VAL A 63 13.94 -20.09 -2.34
N ALA A 64 14.12 -21.35 -2.78
CA ALA A 64 14.57 -21.68 -4.12
C ALA A 64 13.57 -21.28 -5.22
N ASP A 65 12.31 -21.03 -4.88
CA ASP A 65 11.28 -20.59 -5.82
C ASP A 65 11.32 -19.07 -6.10
N ARG A 66 12.34 -18.39 -5.57
CA ARG A 66 12.57 -16.96 -5.74
C ARG A 66 12.59 -16.56 -7.23
N PRO A 67 11.77 -15.58 -7.64
CA PRO A 67 11.86 -14.95 -8.95
C PRO A 67 13.19 -14.25 -9.17
N ASP A 68 13.62 -14.20 -10.43
CA ASP A 68 14.82 -13.49 -10.83
C ASP A 68 14.80 -12.05 -10.28
N ASN A 69 15.89 -11.65 -9.61
CA ASN A 69 16.05 -10.36 -8.94
C ASN A 69 15.13 -10.06 -7.73
N GLY A 70 14.30 -11.01 -7.29
CA GLY A 70 13.47 -10.87 -6.09
C GLY A 70 14.30 -10.80 -4.80
N ARG A 71 14.15 -9.77 -3.99
CA ARG A 71 14.74 -9.67 -2.66
C ARG A 71 13.81 -10.31 -1.63
N VAL A 72 14.34 -11.24 -0.84
CA VAL A 72 13.56 -11.95 0.18
C VAL A 72 13.26 -11.00 1.33
N LEU A 73 11.98 -10.90 1.72
CA LEU A 73 11.55 -10.12 2.88
C LEU A 73 11.47 -10.99 4.13
N GLY A 74 10.96 -12.22 4.00
CA GLY A 74 10.82 -13.13 5.12
C GLY A 74 9.73 -14.19 4.91
N LYS A 75 9.46 -14.96 5.96
CA LYS A 75 8.33 -15.91 6.01
C LYS A 75 7.10 -15.26 6.61
N VAL A 76 5.95 -15.48 5.98
CA VAL A 76 4.64 -14.97 6.41
C VAL A 76 3.58 -16.06 6.28
N ARG A 77 2.46 -15.90 6.99
CA ARG A 77 1.29 -16.76 6.85
C ARG A 77 0.48 -16.31 5.62
N ALA A 78 0.41 -17.18 4.62
CA ALA A 78 -0.42 -17.02 3.42
C ALA A 78 -1.13 -18.36 3.14
N GLN A 79 -2.40 -18.33 2.71
CA GLN A 79 -3.13 -19.54 2.31
C GLN A 79 -3.28 -20.62 3.40
N GLY A 80 -3.20 -20.24 4.67
CA GLY A 80 -3.22 -21.18 5.80
C GLY A 80 -1.87 -21.82 6.12
N ASP A 81 -0.81 -21.51 5.38
CA ASP A 81 0.53 -22.05 5.58
C ASP A 81 1.60 -20.95 5.52
N TRP A 82 2.87 -21.32 5.67
CA TRP A 82 4.02 -20.42 5.63
C TRP A 82 4.55 -20.26 4.21
N ALA A 83 4.55 -19.03 3.69
CA ALA A 83 5.11 -18.68 2.40
C ALA A 83 6.28 -17.71 2.58
N TYR A 84 7.18 -17.65 1.60
CA TYR A 84 8.17 -16.57 1.54
C TYR A 84 7.59 -15.40 0.75
N LEU A 85 7.69 -14.20 1.32
CA LEU A 85 7.41 -12.96 0.61
C LEU A 85 8.70 -12.36 0.07
N TYR A 86 8.62 -11.83 -1.15
CA TYR A 86 9.71 -11.16 -1.83
C TYR A 86 9.20 -9.84 -2.40
N TYR A 87 10.16 -8.97 -2.71
CA TYR A 87 9.89 -7.81 -3.55
C TYR A 87 10.89 -7.71 -4.70
N GLN A 88 10.44 -7.16 -5.83
CA GLN A 88 11.33 -6.58 -6.83
C GLN A 88 11.01 -5.11 -7.00
N ALA A 89 12.02 -4.32 -7.34
CA ALA A 89 11.85 -2.92 -7.66
C ALA A 89 12.50 -2.60 -9.01
N SER A 90 11.80 -1.83 -9.84
CA SER A 90 12.29 -1.31 -11.11
C SER A 90 11.90 0.16 -11.24
N PRO A 91 12.60 0.97 -12.06
CA PRO A 91 12.11 2.30 -12.41
C PRO A 91 10.68 2.22 -12.98
N ALA A 92 9.80 3.11 -12.54
CA ALA A 92 8.47 3.24 -13.12
C ALA A 92 8.58 3.87 -14.52
N SER A 93 7.79 3.39 -15.48
CA SER A 93 7.72 4.01 -16.81
C SER A 93 7.18 5.44 -16.70
N THR A 94 7.88 6.40 -17.31
CA THR A 94 7.58 7.83 -17.24
C THR A 94 6.21 8.16 -17.82
N GLY A 95 5.22 8.37 -16.95
CA GLY A 95 3.85 8.75 -17.38
C GLY A 95 3.08 9.64 -16.41
N TYR A 96 3.43 9.69 -15.12
CA TYR A 96 2.66 10.44 -14.13
C TYR A 96 3.58 11.10 -13.11
N VAL A 97 3.61 12.44 -13.09
CA VAL A 97 4.24 13.18 -11.99
C VAL A 97 3.40 14.41 -11.65
N GLU A 98 2.43 14.21 -10.78
CA GLU A 98 2.04 15.21 -9.79
C GLU A 98 2.09 14.52 -8.42
N LYS A 99 3.30 14.44 -7.82
CA LYS A 99 3.61 13.98 -6.45
C LYS A 99 2.62 12.97 -5.83
N ALA A 100 2.33 11.90 -6.56
CA ALA A 100 1.33 10.91 -6.18
C ALA A 100 2.01 9.61 -5.76
N LEU A 101 1.65 9.09 -4.58
CA LEU A 101 1.88 7.69 -4.24
C LEU A 101 0.80 6.88 -4.95
N VAL A 102 1.19 5.93 -5.80
CA VAL A 102 0.23 5.02 -6.43
C VAL A 102 0.24 3.70 -5.69
N VAL A 103 -0.91 3.35 -5.12
CA VAL A 103 -1.11 2.12 -4.35
C VAL A 103 -2.09 1.24 -5.12
N THR A 104 -1.68 0.03 -5.50
CA THR A 104 -2.59 -0.97 -6.04
C THR A 104 -2.87 -2.03 -4.98
N GLY A 105 -4.15 -2.38 -4.82
CA GLY A 105 -4.57 -3.38 -3.85
C GLY A 105 -6.03 -3.76 -4.05
N SER A 106 -6.52 -4.70 -3.23
CA SER A 106 -7.95 -4.99 -3.24
C SER A 106 -8.69 -3.97 -2.37
N VAL A 107 -9.85 -3.52 -2.82
CA VAL A 107 -10.73 -2.58 -2.08
C VAL A 107 -11.07 -3.02 -0.66
N TRP A 108 -10.90 -4.32 -0.35
CA TRP A 108 -11.19 -4.93 0.94
C TRP A 108 -10.02 -4.97 1.92
N THR A 109 -8.80 -4.77 1.43
CA THR A 109 -7.55 -5.01 2.19
C THR A 109 -6.56 -3.86 2.09
N LEU A 110 -6.87 -2.83 1.31
CA LEU A 110 -5.98 -1.70 1.14
C LEU A 110 -6.03 -0.81 2.39
N ASP A 111 -4.93 -0.84 3.13
CA ASP A 111 -4.72 -0.17 4.41
C ASP A 111 -3.27 0.37 4.39
N VAL A 112 -3.08 1.68 4.38
CA VAL A 112 -1.77 2.28 4.12
C VAL A 112 -1.52 3.50 5.00
N TYR A 113 -0.32 3.61 5.54
CA TYR A 113 0.12 4.80 6.28
C TYR A 113 0.85 5.74 5.32
N VAL A 114 0.32 6.94 5.13
CA VAL A 114 0.80 7.91 4.14
C VAL A 114 1.31 9.17 4.84
N PRO A 115 2.63 9.40 4.86
CA PRO A 115 3.20 10.66 5.31
C PRO A 115 2.77 11.82 4.41
N GLY A 116 2.44 12.96 5.02
CA GLY A 116 2.03 14.18 4.32
C GLY A 116 0.74 14.01 3.52
N PHE A 117 -0.15 13.09 3.88
CA PHE A 117 -1.38 12.86 3.13
C PHE A 117 -2.23 14.14 2.98
N VAL A 118 -2.61 14.45 1.73
CA VAL A 118 -3.52 15.55 1.41
C VAL A 118 -4.90 15.00 1.04
N GLY A 119 -4.92 14.00 0.16
CA GLY A 119 -6.14 13.42 -0.38
C GLY A 119 -5.84 12.31 -1.39
N VAL A 120 -6.91 11.67 -1.86
CA VAL A 120 -6.87 10.79 -3.03
C VAL A 120 -7.41 11.59 -4.21
N ASP A 121 -6.64 11.68 -5.28
CA ASP A 121 -7.04 12.43 -6.48
C ASP A 121 -7.85 11.54 -7.44
N GLU A 122 -7.50 10.26 -7.54
CA GLU A 122 -8.17 9.30 -8.42
C GLU A 122 -8.18 7.89 -7.82
N MET A 123 -9.27 7.16 -8.06
CA MET A 123 -9.34 5.70 -7.91
C MET A 123 -9.71 5.09 -9.26
N ARG A 124 -8.95 4.08 -9.70
CA ARG A 124 -9.20 3.32 -10.91
C ARG A 124 -9.35 1.84 -10.58
N GLN A 125 -10.41 1.21 -11.04
CA GLN A 125 -10.50 -0.26 -11.00
C GLN A 125 -9.57 -0.85 -12.06
N VAL A 126 -8.70 -1.79 -11.68
CA VAL A 126 -7.66 -2.35 -12.55
C VAL A 126 -7.90 -3.80 -12.97
N ASP A 127 -8.81 -4.51 -12.30
CA ASP A 127 -9.24 -5.85 -12.67
C ASP A 127 -10.72 -6.09 -12.33
N GLU A 128 -11.28 -7.21 -12.81
CA GLU A 128 -12.68 -7.59 -12.56
C GLU A 128 -12.94 -8.14 -11.14
N TRP A 129 -11.89 -8.43 -10.37
CA TRP A 129 -11.98 -9.01 -9.03
C TRP A 129 -12.08 -7.97 -7.92
N GLY A 130 -12.01 -6.69 -8.27
CA GLY A 130 -12.10 -5.56 -7.34
C GLY A 130 -10.74 -5.03 -6.90
N GLY A 131 -9.68 -5.33 -7.68
CA GLY A 131 -8.42 -4.62 -7.61
C GLY A 131 -8.59 -3.15 -8.00
N VAL A 132 -8.03 -2.27 -7.19
CA VAL A 132 -8.06 -0.82 -7.37
C VAL A 132 -6.65 -0.26 -7.34
N GLU A 133 -6.46 0.82 -8.08
CA GLU A 133 -5.29 1.68 -8.08
C GLU A 133 -5.71 3.04 -7.53
N LEU A 134 -4.99 3.53 -6.53
CA LEU A 134 -5.22 4.82 -5.91
C LEU A 134 -4.09 5.77 -6.18
N HIS A 135 -4.42 6.97 -6.64
CA HIS A 135 -3.48 8.06 -6.84
C HIS A 135 -3.61 9.01 -5.65
N ILE A 136 -2.64 8.93 -4.74
CA ILE A 136 -2.66 9.63 -3.45
C ILE A 136 -1.76 10.85 -3.51
N ARG A 137 -2.32 12.04 -3.28
CA ARG A 137 -1.57 13.29 -3.23
C ARG A 137 -0.93 13.52 -1.86
N GLN A 138 0.34 13.90 -1.89
CA GLN A 138 1.14 14.15 -0.69
C GLN A 138 1.71 15.59 -0.65
N ASP A 139 1.71 16.18 0.54
CA ASP A 139 2.44 17.39 0.88
C ASP A 139 3.77 17.03 1.55
N LEU A 140 4.84 17.23 0.80
CA LEU A 140 6.20 16.89 1.19
C LEU A 140 6.76 17.79 2.30
N GLN A 141 6.11 18.91 2.60
CA GLN A 141 6.49 19.76 3.74
C GLN A 141 5.94 19.21 5.07
N ARG A 142 4.97 18.28 5.02
CA ARG A 142 4.26 17.73 6.18
C ARG A 142 4.54 16.25 6.38
N LEU A 143 5.72 15.76 5.97
CA LEU A 143 6.08 14.33 6.05
C LEU A 143 6.25 13.79 7.47
N ALA A 144 6.23 14.65 8.50
CA ALA A 144 6.15 14.21 9.91
C ALA A 144 4.72 13.84 10.32
N GLU A 145 3.73 14.24 9.54
CA GLU A 145 2.32 13.95 9.75
C GLU A 145 1.95 12.69 8.96
N VAL A 146 1.64 11.60 9.65
CA VAL A 146 1.29 10.33 9.00
C VAL A 146 -0.20 10.08 9.19
N ASP A 147 -0.92 9.94 8.09
CA ASP A 147 -2.33 9.55 8.11
C ASP A 147 -2.44 8.08 7.72
N HIS A 148 -3.23 7.34 8.49
CA HIS A 148 -3.64 5.98 8.19
C HIS A 148 -4.85 6.04 7.26
N ILE A 149 -4.71 5.51 6.05
CA ILE A 149 -5.73 5.51 5.01
C ILE A 149 -6.25 4.10 4.83
N LYS A 150 -7.55 3.91 5.02
CA LYS A 150 -8.21 2.62 4.87
C LYS A 150 -9.33 2.70 3.86
N LEU A 151 -9.33 1.77 2.90
CA LEU A 151 -10.42 1.65 1.95
C LEU A 151 -11.51 0.72 2.45
N ASN A 152 -12.73 1.11 2.14
CA ASN A 152 -13.92 0.33 2.49
C ASN A 152 -14.89 0.34 1.30
N GLY A 153 -15.38 -0.84 0.93
CA GLY A 153 -16.43 -1.01 -0.07
C GLY A 153 -17.77 -1.38 0.57
N TYR A 154 -18.85 -0.70 0.21
CA TYR A 154 -20.18 -0.97 0.78
C TYR A 154 -21.22 -1.21 -0.32
N THR A 155 -22.18 -2.10 -0.04
CA THR A 155 -23.33 -2.37 -0.94
C THR A 155 -24.37 -1.26 -0.94
N GLN A 156 -24.41 -0.48 0.13
CA GLN A 156 -25.32 0.65 0.33
C GLN A 156 -24.51 1.79 0.94
N ASP A 157 -24.95 3.04 0.72
CA ASP A 157 -24.35 4.19 1.36
C ASP A 157 -24.37 3.98 2.89
N PRO A 158 -23.20 3.93 3.56
CA PRO A 158 -23.18 3.63 4.99
C PRO A 158 -23.62 4.87 5.80
N PRO A 159 -23.75 4.79 7.13
CA PRO A 159 -23.97 5.97 7.99
C PRO A 159 -22.73 6.88 8.05
N THR A 160 -22.95 8.21 8.07
CA THR A 160 -22.19 9.29 7.40
C THR A 160 -21.18 10.07 8.27
N ILE A 161 -20.10 9.45 8.78
CA ILE A 161 -19.07 10.24 9.48
C ILE A 161 -17.66 9.86 8.99
N ASP A 162 -16.87 10.87 8.63
CA ASP A 162 -15.44 10.86 8.32
C ASP A 162 -14.94 9.96 7.18
N ARG A 163 -15.67 9.95 6.06
CA ARG A 163 -15.20 9.29 4.83
C ARG A 163 -15.38 10.15 3.59
N VAL A 164 -14.54 9.90 2.60
CA VAL A 164 -14.59 10.55 1.29
C VAL A 164 -14.88 9.50 0.23
N GLU A 165 -15.89 9.76 -0.59
CA GLU A 165 -16.28 8.87 -1.69
C GLU A 165 -15.24 8.90 -2.81
N LEU A 166 -14.88 7.72 -3.30
CA LEU A 166 -13.93 7.52 -4.40
C LEU A 166 -14.60 7.05 -5.70
N GLY A 167 -15.75 6.39 -5.60
CA GLY A 167 -16.50 5.89 -6.76
C GLY A 167 -17.05 4.48 -6.54
N VAL A 168 -17.20 3.73 -7.63
CA VAL A 168 -17.83 2.39 -7.61
C VAL A 168 -16.88 1.34 -8.17
N VAL A 169 -16.71 0.24 -7.44
CA VAL A 169 -16.03 -0.97 -7.91
C VAL A 169 -17.05 -2.06 -8.21
N ARG A 170 -16.84 -2.79 -9.30
CA ARG A 170 -17.71 -3.90 -9.72
C ARG A 170 -16.99 -5.22 -9.58
N SER A 171 -17.62 -6.22 -8.97
CA SER A 171 -17.09 -7.57 -8.91
C SER A 171 -18.18 -8.61 -9.18
N PRO A 172 -17.89 -9.68 -9.93
CA PRO A 172 -18.85 -10.75 -10.19
C PRO A 172 -19.30 -11.47 -8.91
N PHE A 173 -18.48 -11.46 -7.84
CA PHE A 173 -18.81 -12.12 -6.58
C PHE A 173 -19.57 -11.23 -5.59
N TRP A 174 -19.28 -9.92 -5.59
CA TRP A 174 -19.74 -9.01 -4.54
C TRP A 174 -20.74 -7.96 -5.01
N GLY A 175 -21.01 -7.91 -6.33
CA GLY A 175 -21.82 -6.89 -6.96
C GLY A 175 -21.11 -5.53 -7.04
N ASN A 176 -21.90 -4.47 -7.19
CA ASN A 176 -21.40 -3.10 -7.17
C ASN A 176 -21.17 -2.64 -5.73
N ARG A 177 -20.06 -1.94 -5.50
CA ARG A 177 -19.67 -1.42 -4.19
C ARG A 177 -19.27 0.03 -4.30
N ASN A 178 -19.90 0.88 -3.49
CA ASN A 178 -19.46 2.27 -3.31
C ASN A 178 -18.21 2.23 -2.44
N VAL A 179 -17.14 2.84 -2.93
CA VAL A 179 -15.82 2.83 -2.31
C VAL A 179 -15.58 4.17 -1.66
N TYR A 180 -15.10 4.11 -0.42
CA TYR A 180 -14.72 5.27 0.35
C TYR A 180 -13.37 5.01 0.99
N TYR A 181 -12.63 6.08 1.28
CA TYR A 181 -11.54 6.01 2.23
C TYR A 181 -11.90 6.74 3.52
N THR A 182 -11.43 6.18 4.63
CA THR A 182 -11.31 6.87 5.92
C THR A 182 -9.87 7.27 6.13
N LYS A 183 -9.64 8.35 6.89
CA LYS A 183 -8.30 8.73 7.33
C LYS A 183 -8.27 8.95 8.83
N GLU A 184 -7.23 8.45 9.48
CA GLU A 184 -6.95 8.73 10.89
C GLU A 184 -5.53 9.25 11.03
N ARG A 185 -5.35 10.34 11.78
CA ARG A 185 -4.02 10.86 12.06
C ARG A 185 -3.34 9.95 13.08
N VAL A 186 -2.21 9.36 12.71
CA VAL A 186 -1.39 8.60 13.66
C VAL A 186 -0.66 9.57 14.58
N ALA A 187 -0.82 9.39 15.89
CA ALA A 187 -0.06 10.18 16.86
C ALA A 187 1.44 9.91 16.68
N PRO A 188 2.30 10.93 16.71
CA PRO A 188 3.74 10.70 16.67
C PRO A 188 4.12 9.80 17.86
N PRO A 189 5.09 8.88 17.69
CA PRO A 189 5.56 8.06 18.80
C PRO A 189 6.01 8.99 19.93
N SER A 190 5.51 8.74 21.15
CA SER A 190 5.94 9.49 22.32
C SER A 190 7.46 9.36 22.47
N PRO A 191 8.19 10.45 22.76
CA PRO A 191 9.63 10.34 22.97
C PRO A 191 9.87 9.40 24.16
N THR A 192 10.60 8.33 23.90
CA THR A 192 11.10 7.45 24.96
C THR A 192 12.03 8.29 25.82
N THR A 193 11.68 8.43 27.09
CA THR A 193 12.43 9.21 28.10
C THR A 193 13.55 8.38 28.70
#